data_AF-A0A3P9NKF8-F1
#
_entry.id   AF-A0A3P9NKF8-F1
#
_cell.length_a   1.000
_cell.length_b   1.000
_cell.length_c   1.000
_cell.angle_alpha   90.00
_cell.angle_beta   90.00
_cell.angle_gamma   90.00
#
_symmetry.space_group_name_H-M   'P 1'
#
loop_
_entity.id
_entity.type
_entity.pdbx_description
1 polymer ?
#
loop_
_entity_poly.entity_id
_entity_poly.type
_entity_poly.pdbx_seq_one_letter_code
_entity_poly.pdbx_strand_id
1 'polypeptide(L)'
;VMKKKADKGEALELKEFFGSYSMDVVTSTAFSVDIDSLNNPSDPFVTNIKKMLKFDFLNPLFLAVAFFPFLGPILEKFEFSFFPKSVTDFFYSSLEKIKSNRETSQQKVHRVDFLQLMIDSQKNNGLQKDKSETYTSYYFDHEILSQSMIFIFAGYETSSSSLTFLAYNLATNPEIMRKLQEEIDSTFPNKVQYAKI
;
A
#
# COMPACT_ATOMS: atom_id res chain seq x y z
N VAL A 1 14.23 -14.32 0.92
CA VAL A 1 14.60 -13.98 -0.48
C VAL A 1 16.00 -13.36 -0.58
N MET A 2 16.32 -12.27 0.13
CA MET A 2 17.64 -11.61 0.05
C MET A 2 18.84 -12.56 0.24
N LYS A 3 18.85 -13.36 1.32
CA LYS A 3 19.95 -14.31 1.58
C LYS A 3 20.22 -15.26 0.40
N LYS A 4 19.15 -15.81 -0.20
CA LYS A 4 19.27 -16.71 -1.37
C LYS A 4 19.92 -16.02 -2.58
N LYS A 5 19.67 -14.73 -2.80
CA LYS A 5 20.28 -13.95 -3.89
C LYS A 5 21.72 -13.55 -3.56
N ALA A 6 21.97 -13.16 -2.31
CA ALA A 6 23.30 -12.85 -1.81
C ALA A 6 24.24 -14.07 -1.89
N ASP A 7 23.79 -15.26 -1.46
CA ASP A 7 24.56 -16.51 -1.50
C ASP A 7 24.94 -16.90 -2.95
N LYS A 8 24.20 -16.42 -3.95
CA LYS A 8 24.47 -16.64 -5.39
C LYS A 8 25.27 -15.51 -6.05
N GLY A 9 25.54 -14.42 -5.33
CA GLY A 9 26.16 -13.22 -5.91
C GLY A 9 25.29 -12.51 -6.95
N GLU A 10 23.97 -12.70 -6.92
CA GLU A 10 23.04 -12.09 -7.87
C GLU A 10 22.71 -10.64 -7.47
N ALA A 11 22.64 -9.75 -8.45
CA ALA A 11 22.17 -8.39 -8.23
C ALA A 11 20.72 -8.39 -7.73
N LEU A 12 20.46 -7.59 -6.69
CA LEU A 12 19.13 -7.41 -6.12
C LEU A 12 18.57 -6.05 -6.53
N GLU A 13 17.46 -6.06 -7.25
CA GLU A 13 16.65 -4.87 -7.46
C GLU A 13 15.95 -4.53 -6.12
N LEU A 14 16.37 -3.44 -5.50
CA LEU A 14 15.94 -3.06 -4.14
C LEU A 14 14.52 -2.49 -4.11
N LYS A 15 14.07 -1.80 -5.15
CA LYS A 15 12.75 -1.17 -5.20
C LYS A 15 11.63 -2.20 -5.32
N GLU A 16 11.86 -3.27 -6.06
CA GLU A 16 11.00 -4.44 -6.18
C GLU A 16 11.00 -5.22 -4.88
N PHE A 17 12.17 -5.47 -4.28
CA PHE A 17 12.25 -6.18 -3.01
C PHE A 17 11.53 -5.42 -1.88
N PHE A 18 11.88 -4.16 -1.67
CA PHE A 18 11.23 -3.33 -0.65
C PHE A 18 9.79 -3.01 -1.01
N GLY A 19 9.43 -2.95 -2.29
CA GLY A 19 8.04 -2.84 -2.74
C GLY A 19 7.20 -4.02 -2.25
N SER A 20 7.62 -5.24 -2.54
CA SER A 20 6.95 -6.45 -2.06
C SER A 20 6.89 -6.51 -0.53
N TYR A 21 7.99 -6.17 0.16
CA TYR A 21 8.00 -6.07 1.62
C TYR A 21 6.98 -5.06 2.15
N SER A 22 6.97 -3.84 1.60
CA SER A 22 6.06 -2.78 2.03
C SER A 22 4.60 -3.12 1.74
N MET A 23 4.32 -3.84 0.64
CA MET A 23 2.98 -4.39 0.37
C MET A 23 2.55 -5.34 1.49
N ASP A 24 3.36 -6.36 1.78
CA ASP A 24 3.00 -7.35 2.81
C ASP A 24 2.84 -6.70 4.19
N VAL A 25 3.66 -5.72 4.53
CA VAL A 25 3.53 -4.97 5.78
C VAL A 25 2.22 -4.19 5.81
N VAL A 26 1.89 -3.41 4.78
CA VAL A 26 0.65 -2.61 4.81
C VAL A 26 -0.59 -3.50 4.80
N THR A 27 -0.61 -4.59 4.04
CA THR A 27 -1.80 -5.46 3.95
C THR A 27 -1.99 -6.33 5.18
N SER A 28 -0.91 -6.83 5.79
CA SER A 28 -0.99 -7.57 7.05
C SER A 28 -1.34 -6.68 8.24
N THR A 29 -0.87 -5.43 8.27
CA THR A 29 -1.10 -4.54 9.42
C THR A 29 -2.42 -3.79 9.35
N ALA A 30 -2.80 -3.27 8.18
CA ALA A 30 -4.01 -2.47 8.01
C ALA A 30 -5.25 -3.33 7.70
N PHE A 31 -5.05 -4.48 7.05
CA PHE A 31 -6.13 -5.33 6.55
C PHE A 31 -6.04 -6.78 7.03
N SER A 32 -5.12 -7.12 7.94
CA SER A 32 -4.93 -8.48 8.45
C SER A 32 -4.95 -9.56 7.34
N VAL A 33 -4.45 -9.20 6.16
CA VAL A 33 -4.40 -10.06 4.98
C VAL A 33 -2.94 -10.34 4.66
N ASP A 34 -2.61 -11.62 4.59
CA ASP A 34 -1.32 -12.09 4.11
C ASP A 34 -1.41 -12.35 2.61
N ILE A 35 -0.63 -11.61 1.83
CA ILE A 35 -0.58 -11.70 0.36
C ILE A 35 0.67 -12.48 -0.08
N ASP A 36 1.68 -12.59 0.79
CA ASP A 36 2.97 -13.20 0.49
C ASP A 36 3.66 -12.64 -0.79
N SER A 37 3.57 -11.31 -0.97
CA SER A 37 4.13 -10.57 -2.11
C SER A 37 5.65 -10.70 -2.21
N LEU A 38 6.33 -10.94 -1.08
CA LEU A 38 7.77 -11.19 -1.03
C LEU A 38 8.20 -12.46 -1.75
N ASN A 39 7.39 -13.51 -1.67
CA ASN A 39 7.65 -14.76 -2.40
C ASN A 39 6.98 -14.77 -3.78
N ASN A 40 6.00 -13.89 -4.02
CA ASN A 40 5.34 -13.69 -5.31
C ASN A 40 5.44 -12.24 -5.82
N PRO A 41 6.56 -11.82 -6.45
CA PRO A 41 6.74 -10.45 -6.93
C PRO A 41 5.79 -10.03 -8.06
N SER A 42 5.12 -10.99 -8.70
CA SER A 42 4.10 -10.78 -9.74
C SER A 42 2.68 -10.75 -9.17
N ASP A 43 2.55 -10.60 -7.85
CA ASP A 43 1.26 -10.52 -7.20
C ASP A 43 0.38 -9.39 -7.80
N PRO A 44 -0.94 -9.62 -7.98
CA PRO A 44 -1.85 -8.62 -8.53
C PRO A 44 -1.87 -7.29 -7.77
N PHE A 45 -1.69 -7.27 -6.44
CA PHE A 45 -1.60 -6.03 -5.67
C PHE A 45 -0.36 -5.23 -6.04
N VAL A 46 0.81 -5.87 -6.08
CA VAL A 46 2.07 -5.22 -6.49
C VAL A 46 1.99 -4.74 -7.94
N THR A 47 1.41 -5.55 -8.83
CA THR A 47 1.28 -5.18 -10.25
C THR A 47 0.33 -4.01 -10.46
N ASN A 48 -0.83 -4.00 -9.80
CA ASN A 48 -1.80 -2.92 -9.95
C ASN A 48 -1.32 -1.62 -9.28
N ILE A 49 -0.60 -1.70 -8.15
CA ILE A 49 -0.09 -0.49 -7.51
C ILE A 49 1.05 0.14 -8.31
N LYS A 50 1.92 -0.67 -8.94
CA LYS A 50 2.92 -0.18 -9.91
C LYS A 50 2.25 0.54 -11.09
N LYS A 51 1.08 0.09 -11.55
CA LYS A 51 0.31 0.79 -12.60
C LYS A 51 -0.27 2.12 -12.10
N MET A 52 -0.76 2.16 -10.85
CA MET A 52 -1.24 3.38 -10.20
C MET A 52 -0.14 4.46 -10.11
N LEU A 53 1.10 4.03 -9.91
CA LEU A 53 2.28 4.88 -9.78
C LEU A 53 2.82 5.44 -11.09
N LYS A 54 2.42 4.90 -12.24
CA LYS A 54 2.81 5.41 -13.56
C LYS A 54 2.01 6.66 -13.92
N PHE A 55 2.07 7.66 -13.03
CA PHE A 55 1.54 8.97 -13.30
C PHE A 55 2.51 9.71 -14.22
N ASP A 56 2.06 9.96 -15.43
CA ASP A 56 2.81 10.76 -16.39
C ASP A 56 2.41 12.23 -16.21
N PHE A 57 3.22 12.99 -15.49
CA PHE A 57 3.03 14.44 -15.31
C PHE A 57 3.14 15.22 -16.63
N LEU A 58 3.71 14.60 -17.68
CA LEU A 58 3.77 15.17 -19.03
C LEU A 58 2.58 14.73 -19.90
N ASN A 59 1.64 13.97 -19.34
CA ASN A 59 0.42 13.60 -20.05
C ASN A 59 -0.30 14.87 -20.52
N PRO A 60 -0.66 14.98 -21.81
CA PRO A 60 -1.35 16.16 -22.35
C PRO A 60 -2.61 16.56 -21.57
N LEU A 61 -3.32 15.59 -20.99
CA LEU A 61 -4.49 15.83 -20.16
C LEU A 61 -4.13 16.46 -18.82
N PHE A 62 -3.07 15.96 -18.16
CA PHE A 62 -2.60 16.53 -16.90
C PHE A 62 -2.10 17.97 -17.10
N LEU A 63 -1.34 18.21 -18.17
CA LEU A 63 -0.89 19.54 -18.56
C LEU A 63 -2.07 20.46 -18.90
N ALA A 64 -3.08 19.97 -19.63
CA ALA A 64 -4.27 20.75 -19.96
C ALA A 64 -5.01 21.21 -18.69
N VAL A 65 -5.20 20.34 -17.70
CA VAL A 65 -5.82 20.71 -16.42
C VAL A 65 -4.96 21.70 -15.63
N ALA A 66 -3.63 21.53 -15.65
CA ALA A 66 -2.70 22.42 -14.97
C ALA A 66 -2.70 23.85 -15.55
N PHE A 67 -2.74 24.00 -16.88
CA PHE A 67 -2.76 25.31 -17.54
C PHE A 67 -4.17 25.92 -17.63
N PHE A 68 -5.21 25.09 -17.60
CA PHE A 68 -6.60 25.52 -17.75
C PHE A 68 -7.46 24.98 -16.59
N PRO A 69 -7.43 25.64 -15.41
CA PRO A 69 -8.11 25.15 -14.22
C PRO A 69 -9.64 25.04 -14.36
N PHE A 70 -10.24 25.72 -15.35
CA PHE A 70 -11.66 25.55 -15.67
C PHE A 70 -12.01 24.16 -16.24
N LEU A 71 -11.04 23.37 -16.69
CA LEU A 71 -11.24 21.99 -17.13
C LEU A 71 -11.47 21.03 -15.96
N GLY A 72 -11.03 21.37 -14.74
CA GLY A 72 -11.19 20.52 -13.55
C GLY A 72 -12.66 20.18 -13.28
N PRO A 73 -13.55 21.17 -13.07
CA PRO A 73 -14.98 20.92 -12.85
C PRO A 73 -15.67 20.20 -14.02
N ILE A 74 -15.16 20.37 -15.25
CA ILE A 74 -15.69 19.69 -16.43
C ILE A 74 -15.36 18.19 -16.36
N LEU A 75 -14.10 17.84 -16.09
CA LEU A 75 -13.66 16.45 -15.97
C LEU A 75 -14.34 15.73 -14.82
N GLU A 76 -14.55 16.42 -13.69
CA GLU A 76 -15.30 15.88 -12.55
C GLU A 76 -16.75 15.54 -12.95
N LYS A 77 -17.40 16.43 -13.71
CA LYS A 77 -18.76 16.19 -14.22
C LYS A 77 -18.84 15.02 -15.21
N PHE A 78 -17.75 14.72 -15.92
CA PHE A 78 -17.64 13.55 -16.79
C PHE A 78 -17.19 12.28 -16.05
N GLU A 79 -17.11 12.32 -14.71
CA GLU A 79 -16.64 11.20 -13.87
C GLU A 79 -15.26 10.69 -14.30
N PHE A 80 -14.40 11.58 -14.79
CA PHE A 80 -13.07 11.22 -15.25
C PHE A 80 -12.16 10.94 -14.05
N SER A 81 -11.60 9.73 -13.98
CA SER A 81 -10.61 9.34 -12.97
C SER A 81 -9.21 9.36 -13.58
N PHE A 82 -8.26 9.96 -12.86
CA PHE A 82 -6.84 9.89 -13.22
C PHE A 82 -6.21 8.51 -12.95
N PHE A 83 -6.87 7.68 -12.14
CA PHE A 83 -6.42 6.32 -11.90
C PHE A 83 -6.94 5.38 -13.00
N PRO A 84 -6.12 4.45 -13.52
CA PRO A 84 -6.59 3.50 -14.51
C PRO A 84 -7.77 2.69 -13.96
N LYS A 85 -8.87 2.61 -14.72
CA LYS A 85 -10.09 1.91 -14.28
C LYS A 85 -9.82 0.46 -13.88
N SER A 86 -8.93 -0.24 -14.59
CA SER A 86 -8.55 -1.62 -14.24
C SER A 86 -7.93 -1.75 -12.85
N VAL A 87 -7.23 -0.70 -12.38
CA VAL A 87 -6.60 -0.67 -11.06
C VAL A 87 -7.65 -0.40 -10.00
N THR A 88 -8.53 0.58 -10.20
CA THR A 88 -9.61 0.88 -9.25
C THR A 88 -10.56 -0.30 -9.12
N ASP A 89 -10.98 -0.91 -10.24
CA ASP A 89 -11.88 -2.07 -10.24
C ASP A 89 -11.28 -3.26 -9.48
N PHE A 90 -9.97 -3.52 -9.65
CA PHE A 90 -9.25 -4.55 -8.91
C PHE A 90 -9.27 -4.27 -7.40
N PHE A 91 -8.80 -3.09 -6.97
CA PHE A 91 -8.71 -2.77 -5.55
C PHE A 91 -10.08 -2.74 -4.89
N TYR A 92 -11.10 -2.18 -5.55
CA TYR A 92 -12.46 -2.16 -5.03
C TYR A 92 -12.99 -3.58 -4.85
N SER A 93 -12.89 -4.43 -5.88
CA SER A 93 -13.34 -5.82 -5.79
C SER A 93 -12.62 -6.62 -4.71
N SER A 94 -11.30 -6.44 -4.58
CA SER A 94 -10.50 -7.12 -3.56
C SER A 94 -10.84 -6.65 -2.15
N LEU A 95 -10.94 -5.34 -1.94
CA LEU A 95 -11.24 -4.75 -0.64
C LEU A 95 -12.68 -5.01 -0.21
N GLU A 96 -13.63 -5.00 -1.15
CA GLU A 96 -15.02 -5.36 -0.90
C GLU A 96 -15.11 -6.83 -0.46
N LYS A 97 -14.39 -7.74 -1.12
CA LYS A 97 -14.31 -9.15 -0.70
C LYS A 97 -13.69 -9.30 0.70
N ILE A 98 -12.63 -8.55 1.01
CA ILE A 98 -12.01 -8.57 2.34
C ILE A 98 -12.99 -8.07 3.41
N LYS A 99 -13.69 -6.97 3.13
CA LYS A 99 -14.72 -6.41 4.03
C LYS A 99 -15.85 -7.41 4.26
N SER A 100 -16.45 -7.92 3.17
CA SER A 100 -17.58 -8.85 3.23
C SER A 100 -17.23 -10.12 4.02
N ASN A 101 -16.06 -10.70 3.75
CA ASN A 101 -15.56 -11.87 4.48
C ASN A 101 -15.51 -11.62 5.99
N ARG A 102 -15.09 -10.43 6.43
CA ARG A 102 -15.03 -10.05 7.85
C ARG A 102 -16.40 -9.86 8.49
N GLU A 103 -17.35 -9.29 7.76
CA GLU A 103 -18.72 -9.10 8.27
C GLU A 103 -19.46 -10.44 8.41
N THR A 104 -19.23 -11.40 7.50
CA THR A 104 -19.82 -12.74 7.56
C THR A 104 -19.12 -13.69 8.53
N SER A 105 -17.83 -13.50 8.79
CA SER A 105 -17.08 -14.37 9.69
C SER A 105 -17.38 -13.98 11.14
N GLN A 106 -18.00 -14.87 11.92
CA GLN A 106 -18.14 -14.71 13.38
C GLN A 106 -16.79 -14.73 14.14
N GLN A 107 -15.66 -14.79 13.41
CA GLN A 107 -14.34 -14.64 13.99
C GLN A 107 -14.23 -13.22 14.52
N LYS A 108 -14.33 -13.08 15.85
CA LYS A 108 -13.86 -11.88 16.56
C LYS A 108 -12.43 -11.64 16.08
N VAL A 109 -12.24 -10.61 15.27
CA VAL A 109 -10.90 -10.19 14.86
C VAL A 109 -10.16 -9.88 16.16
N HIS A 110 -9.15 -10.69 16.49
CA HIS A 110 -8.43 -10.60 17.77
C HIS A 110 -7.59 -9.30 17.86
N ARG A 111 -7.47 -8.58 16.74
CA ARG A 111 -6.71 -7.34 16.57
C ARG A 111 -7.60 -6.30 15.90
N VAL A 112 -7.74 -5.12 16.53
CA VAL A 112 -8.35 -3.97 15.88
C VAL A 112 -7.35 -3.42 14.86
N ASP A 113 -7.69 -3.48 13.58
CA ASP A 113 -6.89 -2.95 12.47
C ASP A 113 -7.61 -1.79 11.77
N PHE A 114 -6.95 -1.18 10.78
CA PHE A 114 -7.46 -0.02 10.05
C PHE A 114 -8.83 -0.29 9.42
N LEU A 115 -8.99 -1.42 8.71
CA LEU A 115 -10.27 -1.74 8.09
C LEU A 115 -11.37 -2.00 9.14
N GLN A 116 -11.04 -2.59 10.29
CA GLN A 116 -12.00 -2.74 11.39
C GLN A 116 -12.46 -1.38 11.93
N LEU A 117 -11.54 -0.43 12.13
CA LEU A 117 -11.88 0.93 12.56
C LEU A 117 -12.82 1.63 11.56
N MET A 118 -12.59 1.43 10.27
CA MET A 118 -13.44 1.97 9.20
C MET A 118 -14.85 1.36 9.22
N ILE A 119 -14.96 0.04 9.42
CA ILE A 119 -16.25 -0.67 9.55
C ILE A 119 -17.00 -0.22 10.82
N ASP A 120 -16.31 -0.09 11.95
CA ASP A 120 -16.92 0.35 13.20
C ASP A 120 -17.40 1.81 13.11
N SER A 121 -16.64 2.67 12.43
CA SER A 121 -17.05 4.03 12.09
C SER A 121 -18.33 4.06 11.25
N GLN A 122 -18.49 3.14 10.28
CA GLN A 122 -19.72 3.00 9.49
C GLN A 122 -20.92 2.72 10.37
N LYS A 123 -20.79 1.73 11.26
CA LYS A 123 -21.88 1.30 12.14
C LYS A 123 -22.29 2.41 13.09
N ASN A 124 -21.33 3.11 13.67
CA ASN A 124 -21.60 4.20 14.62
C ASN A 124 -22.22 5.43 13.95
N ASN A 125 -21.81 5.78 12.73
CA ASN A 125 -22.37 6.91 11.98
C ASN A 125 -23.69 6.59 11.27
N GLY A 126 -23.92 5.33 10.88
CA GLY A 126 -25.18 4.85 10.30
C GLY A 126 -26.34 4.89 11.28
N LEU A 127 -26.07 4.66 12.58
CA LEU A 127 -27.07 4.73 13.65
C LEU A 127 -27.61 6.15 13.92
N GLN A 128 -27.03 7.20 13.33
CA GLN A 128 -27.47 8.60 13.51
C GLN A 128 -28.31 9.16 12.34
N LYS A 129 -28.44 8.46 11.21
CA LYS A 129 -29.13 8.99 10.01
C LYS A 129 -30.34 8.15 9.62
N ASP A 130 -31.49 8.56 10.14
CA ASP A 130 -32.80 7.90 9.99
C ASP A 130 -33.51 8.13 8.64
N LYS A 131 -32.82 8.54 7.56
CA LYS A 131 -33.49 8.79 6.25
C LYS A 131 -32.60 8.42 5.07
N SER A 132 -32.97 7.34 4.38
CA SER A 132 -32.35 6.73 3.18
C SER A 132 -31.14 5.82 3.48
N GLU A 133 -31.43 4.64 4.02
CA GLU A 133 -30.44 3.60 4.39
C GLU A 133 -29.58 3.15 3.18
N THR A 134 -30.15 3.07 1.98
CA THR A 134 -29.45 2.52 0.79
C THR A 134 -28.38 3.46 0.23
N TYR A 135 -28.70 4.76 0.08
CA TYR A 135 -27.75 5.73 -0.49
C TYR A 135 -26.60 6.05 0.48
N THR A 136 -26.90 6.09 1.78
CA THR A 136 -25.91 6.36 2.83
C THR A 136 -24.94 5.19 2.99
N SER A 137 -25.43 3.95 2.90
CA SER A 137 -24.57 2.75 2.97
C SER A 137 -23.61 2.65 1.79
N TYR A 138 -24.11 2.85 0.56
CA TYR A 138 -23.27 2.79 -0.65
C TYR A 138 -22.16 3.85 -0.65
N TYR A 139 -22.49 5.09 -0.26
CA TYR A 139 -21.51 6.17 -0.17
C TYR A 139 -20.43 5.87 0.87
N PHE A 140 -20.82 5.31 2.02
CA PHE A 140 -19.86 4.93 3.06
C PHE A 140 -18.99 3.74 2.63
N ASP A 141 -19.56 2.76 1.91
CA ASP A 141 -18.78 1.65 1.35
C ASP A 141 -17.73 2.16 0.37
N HIS A 142 -18.13 3.05 -0.55
CA HIS A 142 -17.20 3.71 -1.48
C HIS A 142 -16.10 4.49 -0.75
N GLU A 143 -16.43 5.19 0.34
CA GLU A 143 -15.46 5.92 1.16
C GLU A 143 -14.45 4.96 1.84
N ILE A 144 -14.91 3.87 2.45
CA ILE A 144 -14.02 2.85 3.04
C ILE A 144 -13.07 2.29 1.99
N LEU A 145 -13.59 1.90 0.83
CA LEU A 145 -12.80 1.30 -0.25
C LEU A 145 -11.77 2.31 -0.80
N SER A 146 -12.18 3.57 -0.99
CA SER A 146 -11.30 4.66 -1.42
C SER A 146 -10.15 4.89 -0.43
N GLN A 147 -10.46 5.06 0.86
CA GLN A 147 -9.43 5.28 1.88
C GLN A 147 -8.49 4.08 2.00
N SER A 148 -9.04 2.88 1.90
CA SER A 148 -8.26 1.64 1.93
C SER A 148 -7.27 1.56 0.77
N MET A 149 -7.70 1.90 -0.46
CA MET A 149 -6.83 1.94 -1.63
C MET A 149 -5.69 2.97 -1.44
N ILE A 150 -6.00 4.17 -0.93
CA ILE A 150 -4.99 5.19 -0.63
C ILE A 150 -4.01 4.74 0.45
N PHE A 151 -4.49 4.05 1.48
CA PHE A 151 -3.63 3.55 2.56
C PHE A 151 -2.63 2.50 2.05
N ILE A 152 -3.08 1.58 1.20
CA ILE A 152 -2.18 0.59 0.54
C ILE A 152 -1.15 1.32 -0.33
N PHE A 153 -1.58 2.30 -1.12
CA PHE A 153 -0.69 3.09 -1.97
C PHE A 153 0.38 3.83 -1.17
N ALA A 154 -0.04 4.57 -0.15
CA ALA A 154 0.86 5.33 0.70
C ALA A 154 1.85 4.41 1.41
N GLY A 155 1.38 3.28 1.96
CA GLY A 155 2.22 2.30 2.64
C GLY A 155 3.23 1.62 1.71
N TYR A 156 2.83 1.30 0.48
CA TYR A 156 3.68 0.66 -0.52
C TYR A 156 4.78 1.61 -1.03
N GLU A 157 4.39 2.75 -1.62
CA GLU A 157 5.33 3.53 -2.42
C GLU A 157 6.33 4.29 -1.55
N THR A 158 5.84 5.00 -0.54
CA THR A 158 6.67 5.89 0.26
C THR A 158 7.71 5.11 1.07
N SER A 159 7.28 4.02 1.71
CA SER A 159 8.15 3.14 2.50
C SER A 159 9.19 2.44 1.63
N SER A 160 8.78 1.86 0.50
CA SER A 160 9.70 1.15 -0.38
C SER A 160 10.73 2.08 -1.02
N SER A 161 10.32 3.29 -1.43
CA SER A 161 11.25 4.31 -1.91
C SER A 161 12.23 4.76 -0.83
N SER A 162 11.74 5.04 0.38
CA SER A 162 12.59 5.45 1.50
C SER A 162 13.63 4.38 1.87
N LEU A 163 13.22 3.11 1.93
CA LEU A 163 14.12 1.98 2.19
C LEU A 163 15.14 1.78 1.06
N THR A 164 14.71 1.98 -0.19
CA THR A 164 15.61 1.92 -1.36
C THR A 164 16.68 3.00 -1.29
N PHE A 165 16.30 4.25 -1.00
CA PHE A 165 17.25 5.35 -0.83
C PHE A 165 18.15 5.16 0.38
N LEU A 166 17.61 4.66 1.49
CA LEU A 166 18.41 4.33 2.67
C LEU A 166 19.49 3.30 2.31
N ALA A 167 19.11 2.19 1.68
CA ALA A 167 20.03 1.14 1.28
C ALA A 167 21.11 1.64 0.30
N TYR A 168 20.72 2.48 -0.67
CA TYR A 168 21.67 3.14 -1.57
C TYR A 168 22.69 3.99 -0.79
N ASN A 169 22.22 4.87 0.10
CA ASN A 169 23.10 5.74 0.88
C ASN A 169 24.01 4.95 1.83
N LEU A 170 23.53 3.86 2.43
CA LEU A 170 24.39 2.99 3.26
C LEU A 170 25.46 2.30 2.41
N ALA A 171 25.10 1.79 1.24
CA ALA A 171 26.04 1.11 0.35
C ALA A 171 27.15 2.05 -0.20
N THR A 172 26.83 3.33 -0.41
CA THR A 172 27.80 4.33 -0.92
C THR A 172 28.60 5.03 0.18
N ASN A 173 28.28 4.82 1.46
CA ASN A 173 28.95 5.46 2.60
C ASN A 173 29.32 4.40 3.67
N PRO A 174 30.39 3.62 3.46
CA PRO A 174 30.73 2.45 4.28
C PRO A 174 30.97 2.78 5.77
N GLU A 175 31.48 3.97 6.08
CA GLU A 175 31.68 4.42 7.45
C GLU A 175 30.36 4.60 8.22
N ILE A 176 29.33 5.10 7.53
CA ILE A 176 27.98 5.23 8.10
C ILE A 176 27.37 3.85 8.28
N MET A 177 27.51 2.96 7.28
CA MET A 177 27.02 1.58 7.36
C MET A 177 27.63 0.82 8.54
N ARG A 178 28.96 0.90 8.72
CA ARG A 178 29.65 0.25 9.85
C ARG A 178 29.15 0.78 11.19
N LYS A 179 29.00 2.11 11.32
CA LYS A 179 28.49 2.71 12.56
C LYS A 179 27.08 2.22 12.90
N LEU A 180 26.20 2.13 11.90
CA LEU A 180 24.85 1.61 12.08
C LEU A 180 24.86 0.13 12.49
N GLN A 181 25.72 -0.68 11.89
CA GLN A 181 25.88 -2.09 12.27
C GLN A 181 26.36 -2.24 13.71
N GLU A 182 27.35 -1.47 14.14
CA GLU A 182 27.86 -1.46 15.52
C GLU A 182 26.76 -1.07 16.54
N GLU A 183 25.93 -0.10 16.20
CA GLU A 183 24.79 0.32 17.03
C GLU A 183 23.73 -0.79 17.14
N ILE A 184 23.40 -1.43 16.02
CA ILE A 184 22.46 -2.57 16.00
C ILE A 184 23.03 -3.74 16.81
N ASP A 185 24.31 -4.07 16.67
CA ASP A 185 24.96 -5.18 17.35
C ASP A 185 25.07 -4.99 18.86
N SER A 186 25.43 -3.77 19.28
CA SER A 186 25.48 -3.42 20.70
C SER A 186 24.10 -3.44 21.35
N THR A 187 23.05 -3.07 20.60
CA THR A 187 21.66 -3.08 21.09
C THR A 187 21.04 -4.47 21.08
N PHE A 188 21.37 -5.31 20.09
CA PHE A 188 20.77 -6.64 19.86
C PHE A 188 21.80 -7.78 19.77
N PRO A 189 22.66 -7.99 20.79
CA PRO A 189 23.85 -8.85 20.72
C PRO A 189 23.60 -10.34 20.42
N ASN A 190 22.36 -10.83 20.58
CA ASN A 190 21.99 -12.24 20.41
C ASN A 190 20.92 -12.49 19.33
N LYS A 191 20.59 -11.49 18.50
CA LYS A 191 19.50 -11.61 17.51
C LYS A 191 19.92 -11.32 16.06
N VAL A 192 21.16 -10.93 15.81
CA VAL A 192 21.60 -10.51 14.47
C VAL A 192 22.56 -11.53 13.90
N GLN A 193 22.06 -12.37 13.00
CA GLN A 193 22.87 -13.31 12.23
C GLN A 193 23.16 -12.68 10.87
N TYR A 194 24.28 -11.96 10.74
CA TYR A 194 24.68 -11.43 9.44
C TYR A 194 25.07 -12.56 8.49
N ALA A 195 24.67 -12.44 7.22
CA ALA A 195 25.45 -13.06 6.16
C ALA A 195 26.80 -12.34 6.14
N LYS A 196 27.88 -13.05 6.48
CA LYS A 196 29.23 -12.54 6.27
C LYS A 196 29.38 -12.25 4.78
N ILE A 197 29.57 -10.98 4.44
CA ILE A 197 29.94 -10.54 3.09
C ILE A 197 31.41 -10.93 2.85
#